data_AF-A0A966LDX2-F1
#
_entry.id   AF-A0A966LDX2-F1
#
_cell.length_a   1.000
_cell.length_b   1.000
_cell.length_c   1.000
_cell.angle_alpha   90.00
_cell.angle_beta   90.00
_cell.angle_gamma   90.00
#
_symmetry.space_group_name_H-M   'P 1'
#
loop_
_entity.id
_entity.type
_entity.pdbx_description
1 polymer ?
#
loop_
_entity_poly.entity_id
_entity_poly.type
_entity_poly.pdbx_seq_one_letter_code
_entity_poly.pdbx_strand_id
1 'polypeptide(L)'
;MDGDFRTHFVRDPAALRQHPALVLNADYRPLSYYPLSLWPWQEAVKAAWLDRVDIVAEYDEVVRSPSTVIRIPSVVVLKDYVKPQKRVAFTRFNLFLRDEFCCQYCGARGDLTFDHVVPRARGGITSWENVVAACSPCNLHKGSKSLRQSGLTLRHPPRRPTAVDLQNMGRKFPPNHLHESWLDYLYWDAELDA
;
A
#
# COMPACT_ATOMS: atom_id res chain seq x y z
N MET A 1 -9.27 -20.49 -15.29
CA MET A 1 -9.39 -19.03 -15.15
C MET A 1 -8.41 -18.62 -14.07
N ASP A 2 -7.15 -18.48 -14.45
CA ASP A 2 -6.03 -18.20 -13.54
C ASP A 2 -5.86 -16.69 -13.39
N GLY A 3 -6.87 -16.04 -12.78
CA GLY A 3 -6.70 -14.71 -12.24
C GLY A 3 -5.91 -14.83 -10.94
N ASP A 4 -4.77 -14.14 -10.83
CA ASP A 4 -3.93 -14.13 -9.64
C ASP A 4 -4.66 -13.43 -8.47
N PHE A 5 -5.53 -14.19 -7.79
CA PHE A 5 -6.35 -13.75 -6.66
C PHE A 5 -5.52 -13.17 -5.50
N ARG A 6 -4.21 -13.49 -5.47
CA ARG A 6 -3.25 -13.02 -4.47
C ARG A 6 -3.03 -11.51 -4.48
N THR A 7 -3.54 -10.80 -5.49
CA THR A 7 -3.26 -9.36 -5.68
C THR A 7 -4.49 -8.45 -5.63
N HIS A 8 -5.70 -9.02 -5.51
CA HIS A 8 -6.95 -8.26 -5.43
C HIS A 8 -7.26 -7.84 -4.00
N PHE A 9 -6.54 -6.84 -3.50
CA PHE A 9 -6.78 -6.31 -2.16
C PHE A 9 -7.92 -5.28 -2.12
N VAL A 10 -8.58 -5.18 -0.97
CA VAL A 10 -9.55 -4.12 -0.67
C VAL A 10 -8.84 -2.78 -0.74
N ARG A 11 -9.33 -1.90 -1.63
CA ARG A 11 -8.81 -0.52 -1.80
C ARG A 11 -9.79 0.55 -1.37
N ASP A 12 -11.06 0.21 -1.25
CA ASP A 12 -12.13 1.13 -0.84
C ASP A 12 -12.26 1.15 0.69
N PRO A 13 -12.09 2.32 1.35
CA PRO A 13 -12.31 2.47 2.78
C PRO A 13 -13.70 2.03 3.26
N ALA A 14 -14.73 2.12 2.42
CA ALA A 14 -16.09 1.69 2.78
C ALA A 14 -16.18 0.16 2.98
N ALA A 15 -15.36 -0.61 2.27
CA ALA A 15 -15.29 -2.06 2.39
C ALA A 15 -14.55 -2.53 3.66
N LEU A 16 -13.82 -1.65 4.35
CA LEU A 16 -13.22 -1.94 5.66
C LEU A 16 -14.28 -2.22 6.75
N ARG A 17 -15.53 -1.79 6.52
CA ARG A 17 -16.66 -2.03 7.44
C ARG A 17 -17.41 -3.33 7.17
N GLN A 18 -16.93 -4.15 6.24
CA GLN A 18 -17.56 -5.40 5.83
C GLN A 18 -16.67 -6.59 6.20
N HIS A 19 -16.12 -6.59 7.43
CA HIS A 19 -15.37 -7.72 7.99
C HIS A 19 -14.27 -8.28 7.06
N PRO A 20 -13.37 -7.45 6.51
CA PRO A 20 -12.34 -7.95 5.60
C PRO A 20 -11.36 -8.89 6.33
N ALA A 21 -10.75 -9.82 5.62
CA ALA A 21 -9.71 -10.68 6.21
C ALA A 21 -8.31 -10.11 5.93
N LEU A 22 -7.44 -10.05 6.95
CA LEU A 22 -6.02 -9.82 6.75
C LEU A 22 -5.39 -11.05 6.12
N VAL A 23 -4.74 -10.85 4.98
CA VAL A 23 -4.05 -11.90 4.22
C VAL A 23 -2.57 -11.82 4.51
N LEU A 24 -2.07 -12.87 5.14
CA LEU A 24 -0.67 -13.08 5.41
C LEU A 24 -0.08 -14.04 4.37
N ASN A 25 1.18 -13.81 4.05
CA ASN A 25 1.98 -14.76 3.30
C ASN A 25 2.35 -15.96 4.20
N ALA A 26 2.94 -17.02 3.63
CA ALA A 26 3.28 -18.24 4.37
C ALA A 26 4.32 -18.04 5.50
N ASP A 27 4.98 -16.87 5.54
CA ASP A 27 5.88 -16.44 6.62
C ASP A 27 5.17 -15.57 7.67
N TYR A 28 3.83 -15.55 7.69
CA TYR A 28 2.98 -14.80 8.61
C TYR A 28 3.13 -13.28 8.50
N ARG A 29 3.67 -12.77 7.40
CA ARG A 29 3.77 -11.32 7.13
C ARG A 29 2.73 -10.87 6.11
N PRO A 30 2.15 -9.66 6.23
CA PRO A 30 1.29 -9.09 5.21
C PRO A 30 1.96 -9.05 3.82
N LEU A 31 1.21 -9.38 2.77
CA LEU A 31 1.70 -9.27 1.38
C LEU A 31 1.95 -7.81 0.98
N SER A 32 1.23 -6.87 1.59
CA SER A 32 1.38 -5.43 1.40
C SER A 32 0.95 -4.70 2.67
N TYR A 33 1.67 -3.64 3.03
CA TYR A 33 1.31 -2.76 4.15
C TYR A 33 0.51 -1.52 3.70
N TYR A 34 0.57 -1.15 2.40
CA TYR A 34 -0.22 -0.04 1.87
C TYR A 34 -0.52 -0.17 0.36
N PRO A 35 -1.78 -0.40 -0.04
CA PRO A 35 -2.90 -0.74 0.84
C PRO A 35 -2.58 -2.02 1.61
N LEU A 36 -3.10 -2.13 2.84
CA LEU A 36 -2.94 -3.35 3.63
C LEU A 36 -3.51 -4.54 2.83
N SER A 37 -2.86 -5.70 2.88
CA SER A 37 -3.29 -6.91 2.17
C SER A 37 -4.56 -7.49 2.78
N LEU A 38 -5.68 -6.86 2.48
CA LEU A 38 -7.00 -7.22 2.95
C LEU A 38 -7.80 -7.85 1.82
N TRP A 39 -8.52 -8.93 2.08
CA TRP A 39 -9.55 -9.45 1.19
C TRP A 39 -10.94 -9.15 1.72
N PRO A 40 -11.95 -8.98 0.84
CA PRO A 40 -13.33 -9.14 1.27
C PRO A 40 -13.52 -10.53 1.89
N TRP A 41 -14.36 -10.65 2.91
CA TRP A 41 -14.57 -11.94 3.58
C TRP A 41 -15.01 -13.05 2.63
N GLN A 42 -15.73 -12.72 1.57
CA GLN A 42 -16.19 -13.69 0.56
C GLN A 42 -15.02 -14.39 -0.12
N GLU A 43 -13.95 -13.64 -0.46
CA GLU A 43 -12.75 -14.22 -1.07
C GLU A 43 -11.94 -15.02 -0.03
N ALA A 44 -11.93 -14.60 1.23
CA ALA A 44 -11.31 -15.37 2.31
C ALA A 44 -12.01 -16.72 2.54
N VAL A 45 -13.35 -16.73 2.63
CA VAL A 45 -14.17 -17.95 2.75
C VAL A 45 -13.96 -18.86 1.54
N LYS A 46 -13.97 -18.30 0.32
CA LYS A 46 -13.71 -19.06 -0.91
C LYS A 46 -12.30 -19.65 -0.94
N ALA A 47 -11.29 -18.89 -0.52
CA ALA A 47 -9.92 -19.39 -0.47
C ALA A 47 -9.75 -20.51 0.57
N ALA A 48 -10.41 -20.39 1.73
CA ALA A 48 -10.43 -21.43 2.75
C ALA A 48 -11.15 -22.69 2.25
N TRP A 49 -12.29 -22.54 1.57
CA TRP A 49 -13.04 -23.65 0.97
C TRP A 49 -12.24 -24.39 -0.12
N LEU A 50 -11.42 -23.65 -0.88
CA LEU A 50 -10.51 -24.21 -1.89
C LEU A 50 -9.19 -24.73 -1.29
N ASP A 51 -9.07 -24.80 0.04
CA ASP A 51 -7.88 -25.25 0.78
C ASP A 51 -6.59 -24.49 0.44
N ARG A 52 -6.71 -23.20 0.07
CA ARG A 52 -5.56 -22.36 -0.33
C ARG A 52 -4.96 -21.56 0.82
N VAL A 53 -5.69 -21.43 1.92
CA VAL A 53 -5.30 -20.66 3.10
C VAL A 53 -5.69 -21.40 4.37
N ASP A 54 -4.95 -21.14 5.44
CA ASP A 54 -5.32 -21.51 6.80
C ASP A 54 -5.98 -20.31 7.49
N ILE A 55 -7.09 -20.55 8.19
CA ILE A 55 -7.77 -19.54 9.00
C ILE A 55 -7.09 -19.50 10.37
N VAL A 56 -6.58 -18.33 10.76
CA VAL A 56 -5.87 -18.15 12.03
C VAL A 56 -6.70 -17.37 13.05
N ALA A 57 -7.57 -16.49 12.57
CA ALA A 57 -8.53 -15.79 13.40
C ALA A 57 -9.85 -15.58 12.64
N GLU A 58 -10.92 -15.45 13.41
CA GLU A 58 -12.29 -15.29 12.91
C GLU A 58 -12.94 -14.08 13.61
N TYR A 59 -14.00 -13.56 13.00
CA TYR A 59 -14.95 -12.66 13.63
C TYR A 59 -15.98 -13.46 14.44
N ASP A 60 -16.76 -12.77 15.28
CA ASP A 60 -17.90 -13.38 15.98
C ASP A 60 -19.10 -13.56 15.06
N GLU A 61 -19.18 -12.75 14.00
CA GLU A 61 -20.20 -12.85 12.98
C GLU A 61 -20.06 -14.12 12.14
N VAL A 62 -21.22 -14.59 11.68
CA VAL A 62 -21.34 -15.79 10.85
C VAL A 62 -22.10 -15.49 9.57
N VAL A 63 -21.74 -16.19 8.51
CA VAL A 63 -22.51 -16.26 7.27
C VAL A 63 -23.22 -17.60 7.23
N ARG A 64 -24.46 -17.60 6.73
CA ARG A 64 -25.36 -18.75 6.81
C ARG A 64 -25.86 -19.15 5.44
N SER A 65 -25.96 -20.45 5.22
CA SER A 65 -26.81 -21.07 4.20
C SER A 65 -27.88 -21.92 4.93
N PRO A 66 -28.91 -22.43 4.22
CA PRO A 66 -29.90 -23.32 4.84
C PRO A 66 -29.30 -24.55 5.54
N SER A 67 -28.10 -24.99 5.15
CA SER A 67 -27.46 -26.22 5.65
C SER A 67 -26.15 -25.97 6.39
N THR A 68 -25.66 -24.73 6.49
CA THR A 68 -24.27 -24.47 6.90
C THR A 68 -24.15 -23.11 7.57
N VAL A 69 -23.31 -23.05 8.60
CA VAL A 69 -22.91 -21.82 9.29
C VAL A 69 -21.40 -21.74 9.22
N ILE A 70 -20.87 -20.61 8.76
CA ILE A 70 -19.42 -20.37 8.60
C ILE A 70 -19.09 -19.11 9.38
N ARG A 71 -18.13 -19.19 10.30
CA ARG A 71 -17.57 -18.00 10.95
C ARG A 71 -16.75 -17.21 9.94
N ILE A 72 -16.89 -15.88 9.97
CA ILE A 72 -16.21 -15.03 8.99
C ILE A 72 -14.71 -14.99 9.34
N PRO A 73 -13.79 -15.32 8.42
CA PRO A 73 -12.35 -15.22 8.69
C PRO A 73 -11.92 -13.77 8.87
N SER A 74 -11.16 -13.49 9.93
CA SER A 74 -10.54 -12.18 10.17
C SER A 74 -9.05 -12.15 9.83
N VAL A 75 -8.36 -13.29 9.91
CA VAL A 75 -6.95 -13.47 9.48
C VAL A 75 -6.80 -14.80 8.76
N VAL A 76 -6.17 -14.77 7.58
CA VAL A 76 -5.85 -15.96 6.79
C VAL A 76 -4.38 -15.96 6.38
N VAL A 77 -3.76 -17.14 6.35
CA VAL A 77 -2.37 -17.36 5.94
C VAL A 77 -2.35 -18.16 4.64
N LEU A 78 -1.65 -17.67 3.62
CA LEU A 78 -1.43 -18.43 2.40
C LEU A 78 -0.60 -19.70 2.70
N LYS A 79 -1.04 -20.85 2.19
CA LYS A 79 -0.25 -22.09 2.28
C LYS A 79 1.03 -22.03 1.43
N ASP A 80 0.95 -21.34 0.30
CA ASP A 80 2.09 -21.13 -0.60
C ASP A 80 2.77 -19.79 -0.36
N TYR A 81 4.10 -19.80 -0.24
CA TYR A 81 4.89 -18.58 -0.14
C TYR A 81 4.88 -17.78 -1.46
N VAL A 82 4.41 -16.54 -1.38
CA VAL A 82 4.44 -15.57 -2.47
C VAL A 82 5.74 -14.77 -2.39
N LYS A 83 6.59 -14.90 -3.41
CA LYS A 83 7.83 -14.12 -3.50
C LYS A 83 7.51 -12.66 -3.87
N PRO A 84 7.91 -11.67 -3.05
CA PRO A 84 7.72 -10.26 -3.40
C PRO A 84 8.44 -9.91 -4.70
N GLN A 85 7.84 -9.04 -5.50
CA GLN A 85 8.49 -8.56 -6.73
C GLN A 85 9.74 -7.75 -6.41
N LYS A 86 10.88 -8.13 -7.00
CA LYS A 86 12.15 -7.41 -6.83
C LYS A 86 12.12 -5.98 -7.40
N ARG A 87 11.32 -5.74 -8.44
CA ARG A 87 11.23 -4.45 -9.12
C ARG A 87 9.96 -3.73 -8.72
N VAL A 88 10.12 -2.55 -8.14
CA VAL A 88 9.01 -1.63 -7.93
C VAL A 88 8.58 -1.02 -9.26
N ALA A 89 7.29 -1.15 -9.58
CA ALA A 89 6.66 -0.53 -10.73
C ALA A 89 6.54 1.00 -10.54
N PHE A 90 6.83 1.78 -11.58
CA PHE A 90 6.73 3.23 -11.52
C PHE A 90 5.29 3.68 -11.78
N THR A 91 4.50 3.75 -10.71
CA THR A 91 3.10 4.17 -10.74
C THR A 91 2.93 5.46 -9.94
N ARG A 92 1.86 6.22 -10.20
CA ARG A 92 1.52 7.43 -9.42
C ARG A 92 1.40 7.12 -7.92
N PHE A 93 0.77 5.99 -7.59
CA PHE A 93 0.63 5.54 -6.21
C PHE A 93 1.99 5.28 -5.55
N ASN A 94 2.87 4.50 -6.20
CA ASN A 94 4.20 4.21 -5.63
C ASN A 94 5.09 5.46 -5.55
N LEU A 95 4.94 6.40 -6.50
CA LEU A 95 5.59 7.71 -6.43
C LEU A 95 5.14 8.50 -5.19
N PHE A 96 3.83 8.57 -4.95
CA PHE A 96 3.30 9.29 -3.81
C PHE A 96 3.62 8.59 -2.49
N LEU A 97 3.61 7.25 -2.46
CA LEU A 97 4.02 6.49 -1.28
C LEU A 97 5.51 6.70 -0.95
N ARG A 98 6.39 6.69 -1.97
CA ARG A 98 7.81 7.05 -1.80
C ARG A 98 7.98 8.43 -1.17
N ASP A 99 7.15 9.36 -1.60
CA ASP A 99 7.18 10.77 -1.19
C ASP A 99 6.28 11.04 0.04
N GLU A 100 5.86 9.99 0.75
CA GLU A 100 5.03 10.04 1.97
C GLU A 100 3.73 10.84 1.83
N PHE A 101 3.14 10.83 0.63
CA PHE A 101 1.97 11.65 0.27
C PHE A 101 2.16 13.14 0.62
N CYS A 102 3.39 13.63 0.47
CA CYS A 102 3.77 15.01 0.72
C CYS A 102 4.44 15.64 -0.50
N CYS A 103 4.17 16.93 -0.73
CA CYS A 103 4.88 17.74 -1.71
C CYS A 103 6.39 17.77 -1.38
N GLN A 104 7.23 17.38 -2.32
CA GLN A 104 8.68 17.35 -2.14
C GLN A 104 9.34 18.73 -2.12
N TYR A 105 8.58 19.80 -2.37
CA TYR A 105 9.06 21.17 -2.29
C TYR A 105 8.71 21.83 -0.94
N CYS A 106 7.44 21.80 -0.53
CA CYS A 106 6.97 22.50 0.67
C CYS A 106 6.53 21.58 1.82
N GLY A 107 6.36 20.27 1.58
CA GLY A 107 5.87 19.31 2.57
C GLY A 107 4.35 19.27 2.75
N ALA A 108 3.58 20.09 2.01
CA ALA A 108 2.12 20.06 2.09
C ALA A 108 1.55 18.69 1.66
N ARG A 109 0.49 18.26 2.35
CA ARG A 109 -0.31 17.06 2.04
C ARG A 109 -1.58 17.45 1.29
N GLY A 110 -2.30 16.46 0.75
CA GLY A 110 -3.58 16.65 0.07
C GLY A 110 -3.48 16.41 -1.44
N ASP A 111 -4.06 17.31 -2.23
CA ASP A 111 -4.06 17.18 -3.69
C ASP A 111 -2.65 17.37 -4.26
N LEU A 112 -2.07 16.26 -4.70
CA LEU A 112 -0.73 16.19 -5.26
C LEU A 112 -0.79 15.87 -6.76
N THR A 113 0.07 16.56 -7.50
CA THR A 113 0.47 16.22 -8.86
C THR A 113 1.86 15.59 -8.83
N PHE A 114 2.38 15.24 -9.99
CA PHE A 114 3.79 14.92 -10.16
C PHE A 114 4.48 16.03 -10.96
N ASP A 115 5.74 16.29 -10.65
CA ASP A 115 6.57 17.27 -11.35
C ASP A 115 7.91 16.64 -11.76
N HIS A 116 8.41 17.08 -12.92
CA HIS A 116 9.73 16.70 -13.41
C HIS A 116 10.79 17.67 -12.89
N VAL A 117 11.68 17.20 -12.02
CA VAL A 117 12.74 18.01 -11.39
C VAL A 117 13.57 18.73 -12.45
N VAL A 118 14.04 18.00 -13.47
CA VAL A 118 14.47 18.55 -14.76
C VAL A 118 13.22 18.62 -15.65
N PRO A 119 12.76 19.82 -16.04
CA PRO A 119 11.55 19.97 -16.86
C PRO A 119 11.65 19.24 -18.20
N ARG A 120 10.53 18.72 -18.71
CA ARG A 120 10.49 18.06 -20.04
C ARG A 120 10.99 18.96 -21.17
N ALA A 121 10.68 20.25 -21.11
CA ALA A 121 11.16 21.26 -22.06
C ALA A 121 12.70 21.39 -22.09
N ARG A 122 13.41 20.82 -21.12
CA ARG A 122 14.88 20.78 -21.02
C ARG A 122 15.44 19.35 -21.09
N GLY A 123 14.67 18.43 -21.69
CA GLY A 123 15.10 17.04 -21.87
C GLY A 123 14.85 16.13 -20.67
N GLY A 124 14.13 16.59 -19.63
CA GLY A 124 13.77 15.75 -18.50
C GLY A 124 12.90 14.56 -18.89
N ILE A 125 13.30 13.37 -18.45
CA ILE A 125 12.57 12.12 -18.71
C ILE A 125 11.68 11.73 -17.53
N THR A 126 10.67 10.90 -17.79
CA THR A 126 9.81 10.33 -16.76
C THR A 126 10.50 9.11 -16.14
N SER A 127 11.20 9.32 -15.01
CA SER A 127 11.86 8.26 -14.25
C SER A 127 11.77 8.53 -12.74
N TRP A 128 12.13 7.52 -11.94
CA TRP A 128 12.20 7.65 -10.49
C TRP A 128 13.15 8.76 -10.03
N GLU A 129 14.23 8.96 -10.78
CA GLU A 129 15.32 9.89 -10.51
C GLU A 129 15.02 11.32 -10.99
N ASN A 130 13.87 11.55 -11.63
CA ASN A 130 13.52 12.87 -12.15
C ASN A 130 12.10 13.30 -11.82
N VAL A 131 11.27 12.46 -11.20
CA VAL A 131 9.87 12.79 -10.89
C VAL A 131 9.63 12.75 -9.39
N VAL A 132 8.92 13.76 -8.89
CA VAL A 132 8.55 13.93 -7.48
C VAL A 132 7.08 14.30 -7.33
N ALA A 133 6.49 14.01 -6.18
CA ALA A 133 5.19 14.53 -5.78
C ALA A 133 5.30 16.05 -5.50
N ALA A 134 4.35 16.82 -6.03
CA ALA A 134 4.29 18.26 -5.85
C ALA A 134 2.85 18.72 -5.66
N CYS A 135 2.58 19.66 -4.77
CA CYS A 135 1.28 20.31 -4.72
C CYS A 135 1.12 21.25 -5.93
N SER A 136 -0.12 21.52 -6.34
CA SER A 136 -0.42 22.40 -7.48
C SER A 136 0.24 23.78 -7.40
N PRO A 137 0.29 24.49 -6.25
CA PRO A 137 0.97 25.77 -6.14
C PRO A 137 2.49 25.68 -6.43
N CYS A 138 3.20 24.73 -5.82
CA CYS A 138 4.64 24.57 -6.04
C CYS A 138 4.93 24.12 -7.48
N ASN A 139 4.13 23.20 -8.02
CA ASN A 139 4.28 22.71 -9.38
C ASN A 139 4.11 23.85 -10.40
N LEU A 140 3.07 24.68 -10.25
CA LEU A 140 2.84 25.84 -11.11
C LEU A 140 3.94 26.90 -10.95
N HIS A 141 4.36 27.18 -9.71
CA HIS A 141 5.46 28.12 -9.43
C HIS A 141 6.76 27.68 -10.10
N LYS A 142 7.06 26.38 -10.10
CA LYS A 142 8.23 25.84 -10.80
C LYS A 142 8.06 25.93 -12.31
N GLY A 143 6.96 25.42 -12.85
CA GLY A 143 6.73 25.32 -14.29
C GLY A 143 7.94 24.71 -15.02
N SER A 144 8.37 25.36 -16.11
CA SER A 144 9.52 24.94 -16.92
C SER A 144 10.88 25.44 -16.39
N LYS A 145 10.94 26.00 -15.17
CA LYS A 145 12.18 26.48 -14.55
C LYS A 145 12.95 25.32 -13.91
N SER A 146 14.28 25.42 -13.88
CA SER A 146 15.09 24.53 -13.03
C SER A 146 14.89 24.89 -11.55
N LEU A 147 15.24 23.98 -10.64
CA LEU A 147 15.20 24.24 -9.18
C LEU A 147 15.94 25.54 -8.81
N ARG A 148 17.14 25.75 -9.39
CA ARG A 148 17.93 26.97 -9.19
C ARG A 148 17.18 28.24 -9.62
N GLN A 149 16.41 28.18 -10.70
CA GLN A 149 15.66 29.33 -11.21
C GLN A 149 14.33 29.56 -10.49
N SER A 150 13.68 28.51 -9.99
CA SER A 150 12.45 28.64 -9.21
C SER A 150 12.69 29.00 -7.75
N GLY A 151 13.91 28.78 -7.25
CA GLY A 151 14.26 28.92 -5.84
C GLY A 151 13.73 27.78 -4.97
N LEU A 152 13.14 26.74 -5.57
CA LEU A 152 12.64 25.59 -4.85
C LEU A 152 13.78 24.63 -4.52
N THR A 153 13.70 24.04 -3.32
CA THR A 153 14.59 22.98 -2.87
C THR A 153 13.80 21.70 -2.67
N LEU A 154 14.45 20.56 -2.92
CA LEU A 154 13.85 19.26 -2.67
C LEU A 154 14.08 18.86 -1.22
N ARG A 155 13.04 18.32 -0.57
CA ARG A 155 13.15 17.70 0.76
C ARG A 155 13.98 16.42 0.69
N HIS A 156 13.77 15.62 -0.34
CA HIS A 156 14.55 14.40 -0.60
C HIS A 156 14.94 14.32 -2.09
N PRO A 157 16.15 13.83 -2.39
CA PRO A 157 16.56 13.61 -3.78
C PRO A 157 15.70 12.51 -4.42
N PRO A 158 15.23 12.70 -5.67
CA PRO A 158 14.47 11.68 -6.38
C PRO A 158 15.34 10.45 -6.62
N ARG A 159 14.87 9.30 -6.16
CA ARG A 159 15.53 8.00 -6.34
C ARG A 159 14.50 6.90 -6.58
N ARG A 160 14.98 5.79 -7.14
CA ARG A 160 14.21 4.55 -7.19
C ARG A 160 14.15 3.91 -5.80
N PRO A 161 12.95 3.63 -5.25
CA PRO A 161 12.83 2.90 -4.00
C PRO A 161 13.05 1.39 -4.22
N THR A 162 13.56 0.71 -3.20
CA THR A 162 13.52 -0.75 -3.12
C THR A 162 12.10 -1.22 -2.75
N ALA A 163 11.81 -2.52 -2.90
CA ALA A 163 10.55 -3.07 -2.43
C ALA A 163 10.39 -2.93 -0.90
N VAL A 164 11.49 -3.10 -0.16
CA VAL A 164 11.55 -2.93 1.30
C VAL A 164 11.29 -1.46 1.69
N ASP A 165 11.87 -0.50 0.96
CA ASP A 165 11.64 0.93 1.21
C ASP A 165 10.14 1.26 1.17
N LEU A 166 9.43 0.78 0.13
CA LEU A 166 7.98 1.03 0.01
C LEU A 166 7.15 0.29 1.05
N GLN A 167 7.54 -0.93 1.45
CA GLN A 167 6.86 -1.63 2.55
C GLN A 167 7.01 -0.85 3.85
N ASN A 168 8.21 -0.37 4.15
CA ASN A 168 8.48 0.45 5.34
C ASN A 168 7.74 1.79 5.30
N MET A 169 7.65 2.43 4.13
CA MET A 169 6.81 3.62 3.97
C MET A 169 5.33 3.28 4.19
N GLY A 170 4.85 2.15 3.66
CA GLY A 170 3.47 1.71 3.83
C GLY A 170 3.07 1.49 5.29
N ARG A 171 3.98 1.00 6.13
CA ARG A 171 3.76 0.84 7.58
C ARG A 171 3.43 2.16 8.30
N LYS A 172 3.87 3.30 7.77
CA LYS A 172 3.56 4.64 8.31
C LYS A 172 2.11 5.08 8.05
N PHE A 173 1.38 4.37 7.19
CA PHE A 173 0.03 4.71 6.77
C PHE A 173 -0.95 3.56 7.06
N PRO A 174 -1.13 3.14 8.32
CA PRO A 174 -2.11 2.12 8.65
C PRO A 174 -3.53 2.59 8.23
N PRO A 175 -4.41 1.68 7.80
CA PRO A 175 -5.80 2.03 7.53
C PRO A 175 -6.47 2.57 8.81
N ASN A 176 -7.47 3.43 8.62
CA ASN A 176 -8.18 4.11 9.73
C ASN A 176 -8.85 3.16 10.73
N HIS A 177 -9.04 1.90 10.36
CA HIS A 177 -9.59 0.86 11.22
C HIS A 177 -8.71 -0.40 11.11
N LEU A 178 -8.24 -0.88 12.26
CA LEU A 178 -7.53 -2.14 12.42
C LEU A 178 -8.31 -3.02 13.38
N HIS A 179 -8.64 -4.22 12.95
CA HIS A 179 -9.27 -5.21 13.81
C HIS A 179 -8.26 -5.72 14.85
N GLU A 180 -8.72 -6.06 16.06
CA GLU A 180 -7.84 -6.48 17.16
C GLU A 180 -6.99 -7.71 16.81
N SER A 181 -7.56 -8.67 16.08
CA SER A 181 -6.85 -9.88 15.63
C SER A 181 -5.72 -9.59 14.64
N TRP A 182 -5.62 -8.37 14.09
CA TRP A 182 -4.56 -7.98 13.16
C TRP A 182 -3.34 -7.41 13.87
N LEU A 183 -3.49 -6.92 15.11
CA LEU A 183 -2.43 -6.20 15.80
C LEU A 183 -1.17 -7.05 15.94
N ASP A 184 -1.34 -8.36 16.14
CA ASP A 184 -0.29 -9.35 16.26
C ASP A 184 0.65 -9.42 15.05
N TYR A 185 0.13 -9.11 13.87
CA TYR A 185 0.86 -9.21 12.60
C TYR A 185 1.35 -7.86 12.06
N LEU A 186 0.85 -6.76 12.63
CA LEU A 186 1.15 -5.41 12.16
C LEU A 186 2.11 -4.64 13.07
N TYR A 187 2.11 -4.93 14.37
CA TYR A 187 2.82 -4.11 15.37
C TYR A 187 3.92 -4.82 16.16
N TRP A 188 3.94 -6.15 16.26
CA TRP A 188 4.94 -6.83 17.09
C TRP A 188 6.37 -6.75 16.52
N ASP A 189 6.52 -6.47 15.22
CA ASP A 189 7.80 -6.18 14.55
C ASP A 189 8.11 -4.66 14.49
N ALA A 190 7.32 -3.80 15.16
CA ALA A 190 7.61 -2.36 15.21
C ALA A 190 8.76 -2.09 16.19
N GLU A 191 9.78 -1.34 15.74
CA GLU A 191 10.82 -0.84 16.64
C GLU A 191 10.17 0.02 17.72
N LEU A 192 10.44 -0.29 18.99
CA LEU A 192 10.06 0.56 20.11
C LEU A 192 11.06 1.73 20.15
N ASP A 193 10.56 2.96 19.99
CA ASP A 193 11.36 4.15 20.22
C ASP A 193 11.78 4.18 21.71
N ALA A 194 13.09 4.19 21.97
CA ALA A 194 13.69 4.29 23.30
C ALA A 194 14.07 5.74 23.63
#